data_AF-U2VJ88-F1
#
_entry.id   AF-U2VJ88-F1
#
_cell.length_a   1.000
_cell.length_b   1.000
_cell.length_c   1.000
_cell.angle_alpha   90.00
_cell.angle_beta   90.00
_cell.angle_gamma   90.00
#
_symmetry.space_group_name_H-M   'P 1'
#
loop_
_entity.id
_entity.type
_entity.pdbx_description
1 polymer ?
#
loop_
_entity_poly.entity_id
_entity_poly.type
_entity_poly.pdbx_seq_one_letter_code
_entity_poly.pdbx_strand_id
1 'polypeptide(L)' 'MKKCGMSYEGTWRKAGVNNQGICDEVWYSILRTEYESER' A
#
# COMPACT_ATOMS: atom_id res chain seq x y z
N MET A 1 -3.90 -0.10 -5.82
CA MET A 1 -3.54 1.11 -5.06
C MET A 1 -3.15 2.27 -5.97
N LYS A 2 -2.09 2.19 -6.81
CA LYS A 2 -1.74 3.30 -7.75
C LYS A 2 -2.89 3.79 -8.65
N LYS A 3 -3.64 2.88 -9.29
CA LYS A 3 -4.83 3.24 -10.10
C LYS A 3 -5.98 3.85 -9.28
N CYS A 4 -5.91 3.75 -7.95
CA CYS A 4 -6.85 4.32 -7.00
C CYS A 4 -6.32 5.63 -6.39
N GLY A 5 -5.31 6.27 -7.01
CA GLY A 5 -4.71 7.52 -6.53
C GLY A 5 -3.74 7.37 -5.36
N MET A 6 -3.42 6.14 -4.92
CA MET A 6 -2.59 5.92 -3.73
C MET A 6 -1.09 5.90 -4.04
N SER A 7 -0.31 6.51 -3.16
CA SER A 7 1.16 6.61 -3.17
C SER A 7 1.82 5.38 -2.55
N TYR A 8 2.98 4.99 -3.08
CA TYR A 8 3.77 3.87 -2.54
C TYR A 8 4.61 4.36 -1.36
N GLU A 9 4.47 3.72 -0.20
CA GLU A 9 5.18 4.10 1.03
C GLU A 9 6.36 3.19 1.34
N GLY A 10 6.31 1.94 0.89
CA GLY A 10 7.40 1.02 1.15
C GLY A 10 7.02 -0.44 1.04
N THR A 11 8.05 -1.27 1.18
CA THR A 11 7.91 -2.73 1.22
C THR A 11 8.54 -3.24 2.50
N TRP A 12 7.74 -3.93 3.29
CA TRP A 12 8.20 -4.59 4.50
C TRP A 12 8.59 -6.02 4.15
N ARG A 13 9.86 -6.33 4.32
CA ARG A 13 10.39 -7.65 3.97
C ARG A 13 9.98 -8.67 5.02
N LYS A 14 9.43 -9.79 4.58
CA LYS A 14 9.02 -10.92 5.42
C LYS A 14 8.03 -10.54 6.54
N ALA A 15 7.19 -9.54 6.32
CA ALA A 15 6.24 -9.05 7.32
C ALA A 15 4.90 -9.80 7.31
N GLY A 16 4.50 -10.33 6.14
CA GLY A 16 3.23 -11.01 5.97
C GLY A 16 3.37 -12.53 6.07
N VAL A 17 2.30 -13.19 6.51
CA VAL A 17 2.16 -14.65 6.47
C VAL A 17 0.85 -15.00 5.76
N ASN A 18 0.92 -15.86 4.76
CA ASN A 18 -0.23 -16.38 4.04
C ASN A 18 -0.09 -17.90 3.79
N ASN A 19 -0.99 -18.49 3.00
CA ASN A 19 -1.01 -19.93 2.74
C ASN A 19 0.23 -20.45 1.96
N GLN A 20 1.10 -19.57 1.47
CA GLN A 20 2.38 -19.90 0.81
C GLN A 20 3.59 -19.65 1.73
N GLY A 21 3.35 -19.24 2.98
CA GLY A 21 4.39 -18.92 3.96
C GLY A 21 4.62 -17.43 4.13
N ILE A 22 5.85 -17.06 4.43
CA ILE A 22 6.25 -15.68 4.72
C ILE A 22 6.42 -14.91 3.40
N CYS A 23 5.79 -13.75 3.29
CA CYS A 23 5.88 -12.88 2.13
C CYS A 23 6.25 -11.44 2.49
N ASP A 24 6.67 -10.68 1.48
CA ASP A 24 6.86 -9.24 1.60
C ASP A 24 5.50 -8.53 1.49
N GLU A 25 5.32 -7.45 2.27
CA GLU A 25 4.12 -6.62 2.22
C GLU A 25 4.41 -5.28 1.58
N VAL A 26 3.59 -4.89 0.61
CA VAL A 26 3.72 -3.62 -0.11
C VAL A 26 2.66 -2.67 0.42
N TRP A 27 3.09 -1.58 1.04
CA TRP A 27 2.21 -0.59 1.64
C TRP A 27 2.01 0.61 0.72
N TYR A 28 0.75 1.03 0.63
CA TYR A 28 0.33 2.22 -0.09
C TYR A 28 -0.52 3.09 0.84
N SER A 29 -0.41 4.40 0.71
CA SER A 29 -1.21 5.36 1.45
C SER A 29 -1.89 6.36 0.51
N ILE A 30 -2.94 6.99 1.00
CA ILE A 30 -3.51 8.20 0.41
C ILE A 30 -3.96 9.07 1.56
N LEU A 31 -3.50 10.31 1.56
CA LEU A 31 -3.93 11.29 2.54
C LEU A 31 -5.33 11.79 2.17
N ARG A 32 -6.10 12.18 3.17
CA ARG A 32 -7.44 12.73 2.95
C ARG A 32 -7.41 13.95 2.02
N THR A 33 -6.41 14.80 2.16
CA THR A 33 -6.22 15.99 1.32
C THR A 33 -5.94 15.64 -0.14
N GLU A 34 -5.17 14.58 -0.39
CA GLU A 34 -4.89 14.08 -1.74
C GLU A 34 -6.18 13.53 -2.37
N TYR A 35 -6.91 12.70 -1.63
CA TYR A 35 -8.18 12.13 -2.08
C TYR A 35 -9.25 13.19 -2.36
N GLU A 36 -9.38 14.21 -1.51
CA GLU A 36 -10.32 15.32 -1.71
C GLU A 36 -9.93 16.21 -2.89
N SER A 37 -8.64 16.33 -3.23
CA SER A 37 -8.17 17.16 -4.35
C SER A 37 -8.43 16.54 -5.74
N GLU A 38 -8.55 15.21 -5.82
CA GLU A 38 -8.79 14.48 -7.08
C GLU A 38 -10.27 14.19 -7.36
N ARG A 39 -11.19 14.68 -6.50
CA ARG A 39 -12.63 14.40 -6.54
C ARG A 39 -13.44 15.49 -7.26
#